data_AF-A0AAW8AK11-F1
#
_entry.id   AF-A0AAW8AK11-F1
#
_cell.length_a   1.000
_cell.length_b   1.000
_cell.length_c   1.000
_cell.angle_alpha   90.00
_cell.angle_beta   90.00
_cell.angle_gamma   90.00
#
_symmetry.space_group_name_H-M   'P 1'
#
loop_
_entity.id
_entity.type
_entity.pdbx_description
1 polymer ?
#
loop_
_entity_poly.entity_id
_entity_poly.type
_entity_poly.pdbx_seq_one_letter_code
_entity_poly.pdbx_strand_id
1 'polypeptide(L)'
;TIKQADFDTIKLPLHLTPDMLASVIAEFVSKAAKGKLNTKESDTLAPALVGYAKSTETYRSWRRVSGATERLHMVINIYAGSELLRPFIARAPETVLTTQELLVFSSQ
;
A
#
# COMPACT_ATOMS: atom_id res chain seq x y z
N THR A 1 -1.00 -7.02 -10.91
CA THR A 1 -2.28 -6.50 -10.38
C THR A 1 -2.92 -7.59 -9.54
N ILE A 2 -3.48 -7.29 -8.36
CA ILE A 2 -4.15 -8.27 -7.50
C ILE A 2 -5.67 -8.18 -7.75
N LYS A 3 -6.37 -9.31 -7.89
CA LYS A 3 -7.85 -9.30 -8.03
C LYS A 3 -8.49 -8.98 -6.67
N GLN A 4 -9.69 -8.39 -6.68
CA GLN A 4 -10.41 -8.04 -5.45
C GLN A 4 -10.62 -9.26 -4.53
N ALA A 5 -10.99 -10.42 -5.08
CA ALA A 5 -11.15 -11.65 -4.30
C ALA A 5 -9.83 -12.09 -3.62
N ASP A 6 -8.70 -11.97 -4.31
CA ASP A 6 -7.38 -12.28 -3.74
C ASP A 6 -7.03 -11.26 -2.65
N PHE A 7 -7.31 -9.97 -2.89
CA PHE A 7 -7.12 -8.91 -1.89
C PHE A 7 -7.91 -9.22 -0.61
N ASP A 8 -9.17 -9.59 -0.73
CA ASP A 8 -10.06 -9.86 0.42
C ASP A 8 -9.62 -11.09 1.20
N THR A 9 -9.13 -12.14 0.51
CA THR A 9 -8.71 -13.41 1.11
C THR A 9 -7.31 -13.39 1.72
N ILE A 10 -6.43 -12.47 1.34
CA ILE A 10 -5.12 -12.30 1.98
C ILE A 10 -5.33 -11.99 3.47
N LYS A 11 -4.99 -12.98 4.31
CA LYS A 11 -4.95 -12.85 5.77
C LYS A 11 -3.54 -12.50 6.19
N LEU A 12 -3.44 -11.49 7.04
CA LEU A 12 -2.20 -11.13 7.70
C LEU A 12 -1.83 -12.19 8.73
N PRO A 13 -0.58 -12.67 8.75
CA PRO A 13 -0.06 -13.43 9.87
C PRO A 13 -0.17 -12.60 11.16
N LEU A 14 -0.73 -13.18 12.22
CA LEU A 14 -1.01 -12.51 13.50
C LEU A 14 0.23 -11.88 14.18
N HIS A 15 1.42 -12.34 13.81
CA HIS A 15 2.69 -11.89 14.38
C HIS A 15 3.33 -10.71 13.64
N LEU A 16 2.82 -10.31 12.47
CA LEU A 16 3.37 -9.18 11.71
C LEU A 16 2.72 -7.88 12.15
N THR A 17 3.52 -6.98 12.71
CA THR A 17 3.07 -5.63 13.05
C THR A 17 3.04 -4.73 11.80
N PRO A 18 2.27 -3.62 11.81
CA PRO A 18 2.29 -2.63 10.74
C PRO A 18 3.70 -2.11 10.46
N ASP A 19 4.51 -1.88 11.49
CA ASP A 19 5.88 -1.39 11.36
C ASP A 19 6.79 -2.40 10.67
N MET A 20 6.67 -3.69 11.00
CA MET A 20 7.42 -4.75 10.32
C MET A 20 7.07 -4.81 8.83
N LEU A 21 5.79 -4.67 8.49
CA LEU A 21 5.34 -4.63 7.09
C LEU A 21 5.87 -3.38 6.39
N ALA A 22 5.89 -2.24 7.07
CA ALA A 22 6.45 -1.00 6.55
C ALA A 22 7.94 -1.12 6.22
N SER A 23 8.73 -1.69 7.13
CA SER A 23 10.17 -1.93 6.93
C SER A 23 10.42 -2.87 5.75
N VAL A 24 9.64 -3.96 5.62
CA VAL A 24 9.75 -4.90 4.49
C VAL A 24 9.44 -4.21 3.16
N ILE A 25 8.38 -3.41 3.11
CA ILE A 25 8.01 -2.65 1.89
C ILE A 25 9.12 -1.66 1.53
N ALA A 26 9.63 -0.91 2.52
CA ALA A 26 10.70 0.06 2.29
C ALA A 26 11.98 -0.61 1.77
N GLU A 27 12.37 -1.75 2.35
CA GLU A 27 13.52 -2.54 1.90
C GLU A 27 13.34 -3.01 0.45
N PHE A 28 12.19 -3.60 0.14
CA PHE A 28 11.92 -4.15 -1.20
C PHE A 28 11.84 -3.05 -2.25
N VAL A 29 11.21 -1.91 -1.96
CA VAL A 29 11.19 -0.78 -2.89
C VAL A 29 12.60 -0.22 -3.11
N SER A 30 13.42 -0.14 -2.06
CA SER A 30 14.84 0.27 -2.17
C SER A 30 15.64 -0.71 -3.03
N LYS A 31 15.44 -2.02 -2.87
CA LYS A 31 16.05 -3.06 -3.72
C LYS A 31 15.57 -2.96 -5.17
N ALA A 32 14.27 -2.74 -5.40
CA ALA A 32 13.68 -2.58 -6.71
C ALA A 32 14.27 -1.38 -7.46
N ALA A 33 14.39 -0.23 -6.79
CA ALA A 33 14.99 0.99 -7.35
C ALA A 33 16.46 0.79 -7.76
N LYS A 34 17.17 -0.14 -7.11
CA LYS A 34 18.56 -0.51 -7.42
C LYS A 34 18.68 -1.66 -8.43
N GLY A 35 17.56 -2.19 -8.93
CA GLY A 35 17.55 -3.36 -9.82
C GLY A 35 17.99 -4.66 -9.14
N LYS A 36 17.85 -4.77 -7.80
CA LYS A 36 18.33 -5.90 -6.98
C LYS A 36 17.22 -6.75 -6.37
N LEU A 37 15.95 -6.42 -6.64
CA LEU A 37 14.81 -7.19 -6.11
C LEU A 37 14.76 -8.56 -6.79
N ASN A 38 14.81 -9.63 -6.01
CA ASN A 38 14.68 -10.99 -6.55
C ASN A 38 13.21 -11.41 -6.70
N THR A 39 12.95 -12.51 -7.42
CA THR A 39 11.60 -13.00 -7.70
C THR A 39 10.79 -13.27 -6.43
N LYS A 40 11.38 -13.91 -5.43
CA LYS A 40 10.70 -14.22 -4.16
C LYS A 40 10.31 -12.96 -3.38
N GLU A 41 11.19 -11.97 -3.35
CA GLU A 41 10.90 -10.65 -2.76
C GLU A 41 9.82 -9.90 -3.56
N SER A 42 9.85 -10.00 -4.90
CA SER A 42 8.83 -9.43 -5.77
C SER A 42 7.45 -10.05 -5.54
N ASP A 43 7.39 -11.37 -5.44
CA ASP A 43 6.16 -12.12 -5.18
C ASP A 43 5.56 -11.82 -3.79
N THR A 44 6.40 -11.41 -2.84
CA THR A 44 5.97 -11.08 -1.47
C THR A 44 5.63 -9.61 -1.27
N LEU A 45 6.05 -8.72 -2.17
CA LEU A 45 5.76 -7.29 -2.08
C LEU A 45 4.26 -7.00 -2.12
N ALA A 46 3.50 -7.68 -3.00
CA ALA A 46 2.08 -7.44 -3.13
C ALA A 46 1.29 -7.87 -1.87
N PRO A 47 1.49 -9.09 -1.31
CA PRO A 47 0.95 -9.46 -0.01
C PRO A 47 1.36 -8.53 1.14
N ALA A 48 2.61 -8.05 1.17
CA ALA A 48 3.09 -7.12 2.19
C ALA A 48 2.35 -5.78 2.11
N LEU A 49 2.15 -5.23 0.91
CA LEU A 49 1.38 -4.00 0.69
C LEU A 49 -0.09 -4.15 1.11
N VAL A 50 -0.74 -5.27 0.76
CA VAL A 50 -2.12 -5.56 1.20
C VAL A 50 -2.19 -5.66 2.72
N GLY A 51 -1.22 -6.34 3.31
CA GLY A 51 -1.10 -6.47 4.74
C GLY A 51 -0.97 -5.13 5.44
N TYR A 52 -0.01 -4.32 4.99
CA TYR A 52 0.21 -2.99 5.53
C TYR A 52 -1.07 -2.15 5.40
N ALA A 53 -1.68 -2.11 4.21
CA ALA A 53 -2.92 -1.40 3.94
C ALA A 53 -4.02 -1.76 4.95
N LYS A 54 -4.37 -3.04 5.07
CA LYS A 54 -5.41 -3.53 5.98
C LYS A 54 -5.14 -3.21 7.45
N SER A 55 -3.87 -3.08 7.82
CA SER A 55 -3.45 -2.80 9.20
C SER A 55 -3.62 -1.33 9.61
N THR A 56 -3.75 -0.40 8.65
CA THR A 56 -3.89 1.04 8.92
C THR A 56 -5.31 1.43 9.36
N GLU A 57 -5.41 2.43 10.25
CA GLU A 57 -6.69 3.04 10.61
C GLU A 57 -7.34 3.75 9.42
N THR A 58 -6.52 4.30 8.50
CA THR A 58 -6.99 4.92 7.25
C THR A 58 -7.83 3.94 6.44
N TYR A 59 -7.32 2.73 6.19
CA TYR A 59 -8.08 1.69 5.49
C TYR A 59 -9.36 1.31 6.24
N ARG A 60 -9.28 1.07 7.55
CA ARG A 60 -10.45 0.70 8.36
C ARG A 60 -11.54 1.76 8.31
N SER A 61 -11.17 3.03 8.41
CA SER A 61 -12.10 4.16 8.40
C SER A 61 -12.79 4.28 7.04
N TRP A 62 -12.02 4.20 5.95
CA TRP A 62 -12.56 4.31 4.60
C TRP A 62 -13.45 3.13 4.20
N ARG A 63 -13.10 1.90 4.60
CA ARG A 63 -13.94 0.72 4.35
C ARG A 63 -15.30 0.76 5.04
N ARG A 64 -15.47 1.54 6.11
CA ARG A 64 -16.78 1.70 6.79
C ARG A 64 -17.75 2.58 6.00
N VAL A 65 -17.22 3.49 5.19
CA VAL A 65 -18.01 4.50 4.48
C VAL A 65 -18.04 4.29 2.97
N SER A 66 -17.24 3.37 2.44
CA SER A 66 -17.17 3.11 1.02
C SER A 66 -18.17 2.05 0.54
N GLY A 67 -18.65 2.23 -0.69
CA GLY A 67 -19.49 1.25 -1.37
C GLY A 67 -18.76 -0.07 -1.64
N ALA A 68 -19.51 -1.17 -1.80
CA ALA A 68 -18.94 -2.51 -2.03
C ALA A 68 -18.06 -2.59 -3.28
N THR A 69 -18.37 -1.79 -4.31
CA THR A 69 -17.65 -1.70 -5.59
C THR A 69 -16.95 -0.36 -5.77
N GLU A 70 -16.90 0.48 -4.73
CA GLU A 70 -16.27 1.79 -4.81
C GLU A 70 -14.75 1.64 -4.90
N ARG A 71 -14.15 2.35 -5.87
CA ARG A 71 -12.71 2.34 -6.09
C ARG A 71 -12.03 3.32 -5.13
N LEU A 72 -11.03 2.83 -4.41
CA LEU A 72 -10.21 3.60 -3.49
C LEU A 72 -8.75 3.48 -3.89
N HIS A 73 -8.01 4.59 -3.86
CA HIS A 73 -6.58 4.62 -4.13
C HIS A 73 -5.84 4.83 -2.83
N MET A 74 -5.09 3.82 -2.39
CA MET A 74 -4.16 3.97 -1.28
C MET A 74 -2.80 4.42 -1.82
N VAL A 75 -2.34 5.58 -1.37
CA VAL A 75 -1.02 6.12 -1.67
C VAL A 75 -0.16 5.95 -0.43
N ILE A 76 1.05 5.41 -0.63
CA ILE A 76 2.04 5.20 0.42
C ILE A 76 3.26 6.06 0.08
N ASN A 77 3.48 7.11 0.86
CA ASN A 77 4.70 7.90 0.75
C ASN A 77 5.86 7.15 1.40
N ILE A 78 6.94 6.95 0.66
CA ILE A 78 8.19 6.32 1.13
C ILE A 78 9.26 7.40 1.14
N TYR A 79 9.73 7.79 2.32
CA TYR A 79 10.73 8.83 2.46
C TYR A 79 12.14 8.23 2.48
N ALA A 80 13.00 8.65 1.55
CA ALA A 80 14.39 8.22 1.54
C ALA A 80 15.09 8.66 2.83
N GLY A 81 15.65 7.71 3.59
CA GLY A 81 16.38 7.98 4.83
C GLY A 81 15.55 7.93 6.11
N SER A 82 14.24 7.71 6.03
CA SER A 82 13.42 7.36 7.20
C SER A 82 12.69 6.04 6.94
N GLU A 83 12.62 5.16 7.93
CA GLU A 83 11.79 3.94 7.85
C GLU A 83 10.28 4.23 7.97
N LEU A 84 9.87 5.49 7.79
CA LEU A 84 8.50 5.95 7.96
C LEU A 84 7.72 5.84 6.65
N LEU A 85 6.56 5.20 6.74
CA LEU A 85 5.54 5.20 5.70
C LEU A 85 4.35 6.06 6.15
N ARG A 86 3.92 7.00 5.31
CA ARG A 86 2.70 7.79 5.56
C ARG A 86 1.62 7.43 4.53
N PRO A 87 0.66 6.55 4.89
CA PRO A 87 -0.41 6.16 3.99
C PRO A 87 -1.58 7.14 4.04
N PHE A 88 -2.14 7.47 2.88
CA PHE A 88 -3.45 8.12 2.77
C PHE A 88 -4.30 7.46 1.68
N ILE A 89 -5.62 7.65 1.74
CA ILE A 89 -6.55 7.13 0.73
C ILE A 89 -7.22 8.30 0.02
N ALA A 90 -7.12 8.30 -1.31
CA ALA A 90 -7.80 9.23 -2.19
C ALA A 90 -8.97 8.54 -2.91
N ARG A 91 -10.06 9.27 -3.10
CA ARG A 91 -11.14 8.88 -4.02
C ARG A 91 -10.83 9.45 -5.39
N ALA A 92 -10.77 8.58 -6.40
CA ALA A 92 -10.60 8.97 -7.78
C ALA A 92 -11.46 8.06 -8.68
N PRO A 93 -12.10 8.61 -9.72
CA PRO A 93 -12.86 7.81 -10.67
C PRO A 93 -11.93 6.97 -11.57
N GLU A 94 -10.72 7.47 -11.85
CA GLU A 94 -9.76 6.88 -12.78
C GLU A 94 -8.91 5.77 -12.14
N THR A 95 -8.51 4.78 -12.94
CA THR A 95 -7.69 3.63 -12.48
C THR A 95 -6.24 4.01 -12.15
N VAL A 96 -5.73 5.06 -12.79
CA VAL A 96 -4.36 5.54 -12.60
C VAL A 96 -4.45 7.01 -12.23
N LEU A 97 -3.84 7.37 -11.10
CA LEU A 97 -3.70 8.77 -10.71
C LEU A 97 -2.69 9.44 -11.64
N THR A 98 -3.04 10.61 -12.16
CA THR A 98 -2.08 11.48 -12.83
C THR A 98 -1.04 11.99 -11.84
N THR A 99 0.12 12.40 -12.33
CA THR A 99 1.17 13.00 -11.50
C THR A 99 0.66 14.23 -10.73
N GLN A 100 -0.23 15.03 -11.35
CA GLN A 100 -0.79 16.22 -10.73
C GLN A 100 -1.71 15.86 -9.55
N GLU A 101 -2.59 14.86 -9.72
CA GLU A 101 -3.47 14.38 -8.64
C GLU A 101 -2.66 13.83 -7.46
N LEU A 102 -1.59 13.07 -7.74
CA LEU A 102 -0.70 12.54 -6.71
C LEU A 102 -0.07 13.67 -5.89
N LEU A 103 0.45 14.73 -6.53
CA LEU A 103 1.08 15.86 -5.85
C LEU A 103 0.09 16.60 -4.95
N VAL A 104 -1.15 16.80 -5.42
CA VAL A 104 -2.20 17.45 -4.64
C VAL A 104 -2.54 16.61 -3.42
N PHE A 105 -2.76 15.30 -3.57
CA PHE A 105 -3.12 14.46 -2.44
C PHE A 105 -1.97 14.27 -1.44
N SER A 106 -0.71 14.22 -1.91
CA SER A 106 0.46 14.06 -1.03
C SER A 106 0.81 15.31 -0.23
N SER A 107 0.24 16.48 -0.56
CA SER A 107 0.40 17.73 0.19
C SER A 107 -0.58 17.90 1.37
N GLN A 108 -1.54 16.98 1.55
CA GLN A 108 -2.50 16.94 2.66
C GLN A 108 -1.94 16.13 3.86
#